data_AF-A0A090RLQ8-F1
#
_entry.id   AF-A0A090RLQ8-F1
#
_cell.length_a   1.000
_cell.length_b   1.000
_cell.length_c   1.000
_cell.angle_alpha   90.00
_cell.angle_beta   90.00
_cell.angle_gamma   90.00
#
_symmetry.space_group_name_H-M   'P 1'
#
loop_
_entity.id
_entity.type
_entity.pdbx_description
1 polymer ?
#
loop_
_entity_poly.entity_id
_entity_poly.type
_entity_poly.pdbx_seq_one_letter_code
_entity_poly.pdbx_strand_id
1 'polypeptide(L)' 'MMWDTAAGQCIAESAGAQVLTVDGEPLHYQRENLLNPFFVVSLPR' A
#
# COMPACT_ATOMS: atom_id res chain seq x y z
N MET A 1 3.26 -4.05 10.29
CA MET A 1 2.10 -3.54 11.01
C MET A 1 1.14 -2.95 9.98
N MET A 2 0.06 -3.68 9.68
CA MET A 2 -0.90 -3.31 8.63
C MET A 2 -1.60 -1.95 8.88
N TRP A 3 -1.79 -1.60 10.14
CA TRP A 3 -2.44 -0.36 10.57
C TRP A 3 -1.59 0.90 10.36
N ASP A 4 -0.26 0.77 10.26
CA ASP A 4 0.62 1.92 10.03
C ASP A 4 0.50 2.45 8.59
N THR A 5 0.07 1.61 7.64
CA THR A 5 0.02 1.97 6.22
C THR A 5 -1.40 2.11 5.68
N ALA A 6 -2.42 1.49 6.29
CA ALA A 6 -3.79 1.49 5.74
C ALA A 6 -4.37 2.90 5.57
N ALA A 7 -4.25 3.75 6.59
CA ALA A 7 -4.71 5.14 6.49
C ALA A 7 -3.86 5.95 5.49
N GLY A 8 -2.54 5.74 5.49
CA GLY A 8 -1.62 6.40 4.56
C GLY A 8 -1.90 6.04 3.10
N GLN A 9 -2.20 4.77 2.81
CA GLN A 9 -2.56 4.30 1.47
C GLN A 9 -3.85 4.96 0.99
N CYS A 10 -4.89 5.03 1.83
CA CYS A 10 -6.15 5.69 1.45
C CYS A 10 -5.92 7.16 1.08
N ILE A 11 -5.10 7.89 1.84
CA ILE A 11 -4.75 9.29 1.53
C ILE A 11 -3.95 9.39 0.23
N ALA A 12 -2.92 8.55 0.07
CA ALA A 12 -2.04 8.57 -1.09
C ALA A 12 -2.81 8.26 -2.39
N GLU A 13 -3.65 7.22 -2.38
CA GLU A 13 -4.50 6.84 -3.51
C GLU A 13 -5.53 7.94 -3.83
N SER A 14 -6.13 8.55 -2.81
CA SER A 14 -7.04 9.70 -2.99
C SER A 14 -6.32 10.93 -3.57
N ALA A 15 -5.01 11.06 -3.36
CA ALA A 15 -4.15 12.10 -3.94
C ALA A 15 -3.61 11.73 -5.34
N GLY A 16 -4.01 10.57 -5.89
CA GLY A 16 -3.60 10.13 -7.23
C GLY A 16 -2.29 9.34 -7.27
N ALA A 17 -1.72 8.97 -6.13
CA ALA A 17 -0.61 8.03 -6.07
C ALA A 17 -1.11 6.57 -6.15
N GLN A 18 -0.18 5.65 -6.32
CA GLN A 18 -0.41 4.20 -6.22
C GLN A 18 0.47 3.60 -5.13
N VAL A 19 -0.06 2.58 -4.44
CA VAL A 19 0.66 1.80 -3.43
C VAL A 19 0.70 0.34 -3.88
N LEU A 20 1.84 -0.07 -4.42
CA LEU A 20 2.02 -1.39 -5.03
C LEU A 20 3.07 -2.21 -4.28
N THR A 21 2.92 -3.52 -4.23
CA THR A 21 4.00 -4.44 -3.87
C THR A 21 5.14 -4.31 -4.89
N VAL A 22 6.31 -4.85 -4.53
CA VAL A 22 7.46 -4.90 -5.46
C VAL A 22 7.18 -5.72 -6.74
N ASP A 23 6.15 -6.56 -6.71
CA ASP A 23 5.69 -7.36 -7.85
C ASP A 23 4.68 -6.58 -8.74
N GLY A 24 4.31 -5.35 -8.36
CA GLY A 24 3.38 -4.50 -9.10
C GLY A 24 1.91 -4.67 -8.75
N GLU A 25 1.59 -5.53 -7.78
CA GLU A 25 0.22 -5.76 -7.32
C GLU A 25 -0.22 -4.74 -6.26
N PRO A 26 -1.51 -4.37 -6.16
CA PRO A 26 -1.97 -3.50 -5.09
C PRO A 26 -1.64 -4.03 -3.68
N LEU A 27 -1.28 -3.14 -2.76
CA LEU A 27 -1.07 -3.54 -1.37
C LEU A 27 -2.42 -3.86 -0.70
N HIS A 28 -2.60 -5.11 -0.26
CA HIS A 28 -3.83 -5.59 0.38
C HIS A 28 -3.70 -5.77 1.90
N TYR A 29 -4.82 -5.55 2.59
CA TYR A 29 -4.98 -5.67 4.05
C TYR A 29 -5.85 -6.88 4.43
N GLN A 30 -6.12 -7.06 5.73
CA GLN A 30 -6.94 -8.14 6.31
C GLN A 30 -6.34 -9.53 6.10
N ARG A 31 -5.10 -9.71 6.56
CA ARG A 31 -4.36 -10.97 6.53
C ARG A 31 -3.96 -11.39 7.95
N GLU A 32 -3.76 -12.69 8.17
CA GLU A 32 -3.28 -13.20 9.46
C GLU A 32 -1.88 -12.65 9.80
N ASN A 33 -1.03 -12.49 8.78
CA ASN A 33 0.26 -11.83 8.94
C ASN A 33 0.08 -10.30 8.94
N LEU A 34 0.44 -9.68 10.07
CA LEU A 34 0.35 -8.23 10.28
C LEU A 34 1.52 -7.45 9.66
N LEU A 35 2.57 -8.13 9.19
CA LEU A 35 3.68 -7.49 8.50
C LEU A 35 3.30 -7.28 7.03
N ASN A 36 3.38 -6.02 6.57
CA ASN A 36 3.21 -5.72 5.16
C ASN A 36 4.42 -6.26 4.38
N PRO A 37 4.22 -6.80 3.16
CA PRO A 37 5.34 -7.07 2.24
C PRO A 37 6.03 -5.76 1.86
N PHE A 38 7.17 -5.84 1.18
CA PHE A 38 7.79 -4.66 0.58
C PHE A 38 6.84 -4.03 -0.45
N PHE A 39 6.74 -2.70 -0.40
CA PHE A 39 5.86 -1.92 -1.28
C PHE A 39 6.53 -0.60 -1.66
N VAL A 40 6.03 0.01 -2.73
CA VAL A 40 6.46 1.29 -3.27
C VAL A 40 5.25 2.21 -3.36
N VAL A 41 5.46 3.48 -3.01
CA VAL A 41 4.50 4.55 -3.23
C VAL A 41 5.05 5.44 -4.34
N SER A 42 4.27 5.65 -5.41
CA SER A 42 4.68 6.49 -6.54
C SER A 42 3.49 7.18 -7.19
N LEU A 43 3.73 8.22 -7.98
CA LEU A 43 2.73 8.68 -8.94
C LEU A 43 2.73 7.74 -10.16
N PRO A 44 1.55 7.40 -10.72
CA PRO A 44 1.48 6.72 -12.01
C PRO A 44 2.05 7.64 -13.11
N ARG A 45 2.71 7.05 -14.11
CA ARG A 45 3.20 7.79 -15.28
C ARG A 45 2.09 8.14 -16.25
#